data_AF-A0A660HQP6-F1
#
_entry.id   AF-A0A660HQP6-F1
#
_cell.length_a   1.000
_cell.length_b   1.000
_cell.length_c   1.000
_cell.angle_alpha   90.00
_cell.angle_beta   90.00
_cell.angle_gamma   90.00
#
_symmetry.space_group_name_H-M   'P 1'
#
loop_
_entity.id
_entity.type
_entity.pdbx_description
1 polymer ?
#
loop_
_entity_poly.entity_id
_entity_poly.type
_entity_poly.pdbx_seq_one_letter_code
_entity_poly.pdbx_strand_id
1 'polypeptide(L)'
;MTENIEEAGFRVLTEEELIAAAVEKHRRFLEENIKEFAELDSRLAQVEEDIKNVKIFRIRMEERKEVLKEKRQQFYHQAETFLEKEVFPKLDSITASKLQEELKKLKGQIEPEEEQRRKDSFIENLHEVVRATGSGENILLQIDARMEEARNSNQELKEIIQSEKQLVEDDDSKNEEISKSRSQHKRLSTKIKNHEEALNYWEKLKA
;
A
#
# COMPACT_ATOMS: atom_id res chain seq x y z
N MET A 1 -4.13 58.51 43.20
CA MET A 1 -2.82 58.28 43.83
C MET A 1 -2.87 56.91 44.46
N THR A 2 -2.46 55.88 43.72
CA THR A 2 -2.28 54.52 44.23
C THR A 2 -0.81 54.37 44.56
N GLU A 3 -0.51 54.38 45.86
CA GLU A 3 0.84 54.14 46.37
C GLU A 3 1.23 52.69 46.05
N ASN A 4 2.24 52.54 45.19
CA ASN A 4 2.95 51.28 45.02
C ASN A 4 3.76 51.03 46.30
N ILE A 5 3.25 50.17 47.17
CA ILE A 5 3.97 49.73 48.37
C ILE A 5 4.95 48.64 47.93
N GLU A 6 6.21 49.02 47.76
CA GLU A 6 7.35 48.10 47.67
C GLU A 6 7.74 47.62 49.08
N GLU A 7 6.95 46.73 49.67
CA GLU A 7 7.39 45.95 50.83
C GLU A 7 7.75 44.53 50.39
N ALA A 8 9.04 44.19 50.55
CA ALA A 8 9.61 42.86 50.40
C ALA A 8 9.60 42.25 48.98
N GLY A 9 10.22 42.90 47.99
CA GLY A 9 10.59 42.25 46.72
C GLY A 9 9.45 41.73 45.84
N PHE A 10 8.19 41.96 46.23
CA PHE A 10 6.99 41.64 45.46
C PHE A 10 6.34 42.94 45.02
N ARG A 11 6.37 43.21 43.70
CA ARG A 11 5.63 44.31 43.09
C ARG A 11 4.19 43.86 42.88
N VAL A 12 3.26 44.54 43.55
CA VAL A 12 1.82 44.41 43.26
C VAL A 12 1.53 45.18 41.97
N LEU A 13 0.99 44.49 40.97
CA LEU A 13 0.63 45.10 39.69
C LEU A 13 -0.69 45.87 39.81
N THR A 14 -0.81 46.97 39.05
CA THR A 14 -2.09 47.67 38.92
C THR A 14 -3.09 46.84 38.12
N GLU A 15 -4.37 47.17 38.23
CA GLU A 15 -5.43 46.50 37.44
C GLU A 15 -5.16 46.57 35.94
N GLU A 16 -4.71 47.73 35.44
CA GLU A 16 -4.31 47.93 34.04
C GLU A 16 -3.14 47.03 33.62
N GLU A 17 -2.12 46.90 34.49
CA GLU A 17 -0.97 46.02 34.25
C GLU A 17 -1.36 44.54 34.26
N LEU A 18 -2.31 44.14 35.12
CA LEU A 18 -2.85 42.78 35.18
C LEU A 18 -3.67 42.45 33.93
N ILE A 19 -4.54 43.36 33.47
CA ILE A 19 -5.32 43.19 32.25
C ILE A 19 -4.39 43.10 31.04
N ALA A 20 -3.38 43.97 30.95
CA ALA A 20 -2.38 43.92 29.88
C ALA A 20 -1.60 42.58 29.86
N ALA A 21 -1.19 42.09 31.03
CA ALA A 21 -0.51 40.79 31.14
C ALA A 21 -1.43 39.61 30.76
N ALA A 22 -2.73 39.67 31.10
CA ALA A 22 -3.71 38.66 30.70
C ALA A 22 -3.92 38.63 29.18
N VAL A 23 -4.07 39.80 28.54
CA VAL A 23 -4.17 39.94 27.08
C VAL A 23 -2.94 39.35 26.39
N GLU A 24 -1.73 39.72 26.83
CA GLU A 24 -0.49 39.23 26.24
C GLU A 24 -0.35 37.71 26.38
N LYS A 25 -0.69 37.16 27.56
CA LYS A 25 -0.69 35.72 27.80
C LYS A 25 -1.65 34.98 26.87
N HIS A 26 -2.87 35.48 26.69
CA HIS A 26 -3.85 34.88 25.79
C HIS A 26 -3.42 34.97 24.34
N ARG A 27 -2.80 36.08 23.92
CA ARG A 27 -2.25 36.27 22.58
C ARG A 27 -1.14 35.26 22.27
N ARG A 28 -0.17 35.10 23.18
CA ARG A 28 0.92 34.12 23.03
C ARG A 28 0.37 32.69 22.92
N PHE A 29 -0.55 32.30 23.80
CA PHE A 29 -1.16 30.97 23.71
C PHE A 29 -1.97 30.78 22.43
N LEU A 30 -2.63 31.82 21.93
CA LEU A 30 -3.34 31.76 20.66
C LEU A 30 -2.36 31.46 19.52
N GLU A 31 -1.26 32.21 19.42
CA GLU A 31 -0.24 32.03 18.39
C GLU A 31 0.39 30.62 18.42
N GLU A 32 0.74 30.13 19.62
CA GLU A 32 1.28 28.78 19.81
C GLU A 32 0.28 27.70 19.40
N ASN A 33 -0.98 27.78 19.87
CA ASN A 33 -2.00 26.79 19.55
C ASN A 33 -2.39 26.82 18.06
N ILE A 34 -2.46 28.00 17.42
CA ILE A 34 -2.75 28.13 15.98
C ILE A 34 -1.64 27.48 15.16
N LYS A 35 -0.38 27.71 15.53
CA LYS A 35 0.77 27.10 14.85
C LYS A 35 0.73 25.57 14.95
N GLU A 36 0.53 25.03 16.16
CA GLU A 36 0.41 23.58 16.38
C GLU A 36 -0.80 23.00 15.61
N PHE A 37 -1.93 23.72 15.61
CA PHE A 37 -3.13 23.31 14.89
C PHE A 37 -2.89 23.22 13.38
N ALA A 38 -2.25 24.23 12.77
CA ALA A 38 -1.95 24.24 11.35
C ALA A 38 -0.99 23.11 10.94
N GLU A 39 0.02 22.82 11.75
CA GLU A 39 0.94 21.70 11.50
C GLU A 39 0.20 20.35 11.57
N LEU A 40 -0.64 20.18 12.60
CA LEU A 40 -1.42 18.96 12.80
C LEU A 40 -2.47 18.76 11.69
N ASP A 41 -3.14 19.83 11.25
CA ASP A 41 -4.11 19.80 10.16
C ASP A 41 -3.45 19.40 8.84
N SER A 42 -2.29 19.99 8.52
CA SER A 42 -1.50 19.59 7.35
C SER A 42 -1.08 18.12 7.40
N ARG A 43 -0.69 17.62 8.58
CA ARG A 43 -0.34 16.21 8.79
C ARG A 43 -1.54 15.29 8.59
N LEU A 44 -2.70 15.64 9.15
CA LEU A 44 -3.94 14.89 8.98
C LEU A 44 -4.37 14.83 7.52
N ALA A 45 -4.30 15.96 6.80
CA ALA A 45 -4.62 16.03 5.38
C ALA A 45 -3.72 15.10 4.55
N GLN A 46 -2.40 15.10 4.82
CA GLN A 46 -1.45 14.21 4.14
C GLN A 46 -1.79 12.73 4.40
N VAL A 47 -2.05 12.36 5.65
CA VAL A 47 -2.35 10.98 6.00
C VAL A 47 -3.69 10.51 5.40
N GLU A 48 -4.70 11.38 5.35
CA GLU A 48 -5.96 11.07 4.68
C GLU A 48 -5.78 10.84 3.17
N GLU A 49 -4.90 11.60 2.53
CA GLU A 49 -4.55 11.41 1.12
C GLU A 49 -3.77 10.11 0.91
N ASP A 50 -2.81 9.81 1.78
CA ASP A 50 -2.07 8.55 1.74
C ASP A 50 -3.01 7.34 1.87
N ILE A 51 -4.01 7.40 2.75
CA ILE A 51 -5.03 6.35 2.87
C ILE A 51 -5.82 6.17 1.57
N LYS A 52 -6.21 7.26 0.91
CA LYS A 52 -6.91 7.15 -0.38
C LYS A 52 -6.01 6.51 -1.42
N ASN A 53 -4.74 6.91 -1.47
CA ASN A 53 -3.76 6.35 -2.40
C ASN A 53 -3.53 4.85 -2.16
N VAL A 54 -3.41 4.43 -0.90
CA VAL A 54 -3.32 3.00 -0.54
C VAL A 54 -4.56 2.23 -0.97
N LYS A 55 -5.76 2.78 -0.78
CA LYS A 55 -7.02 2.14 -1.25
C LYS A 55 -7.04 1.97 -2.76
N ILE A 56 -6.68 3.02 -3.51
CA ILE A 56 -6.59 2.97 -4.98
C ILE A 56 -5.54 1.94 -5.40
N PHE A 57 -4.40 1.91 -4.73
CA PHE A 57 -3.34 0.94 -4.99
C PHE A 57 -3.83 -0.50 -4.76
N ARG A 58 -4.55 -0.78 -3.67
CA ARG A 58 -5.14 -2.11 -3.41
C ARG A 58 -6.10 -2.55 -4.51
N ILE A 59 -6.97 -1.66 -4.97
CA ILE A 59 -7.90 -1.97 -6.08
C ILE A 59 -7.10 -2.35 -7.34
N ARG A 60 -6.08 -1.56 -7.69
CA ARG A 60 -5.22 -1.85 -8.85
C ARG A 60 -4.45 -3.16 -8.71
N MET A 61 -3.99 -3.49 -7.50
CA MET A 61 -3.32 -4.77 -7.24
C MET A 61 -4.30 -5.94 -7.39
N GLU A 62 -5.54 -5.81 -6.91
CA GLU A 62 -6.58 -6.84 -7.12
C GLU A 62 -6.87 -7.08 -8.59
N GLU A 63 -7.08 -6.01 -9.36
CA GLU A 63 -7.24 -6.09 -10.82
C GLU A 63 -6.03 -6.76 -11.47
N ARG A 64 -4.81 -6.40 -11.05
CA ARG A 64 -3.58 -6.98 -11.58
C ARG A 64 -3.46 -8.48 -11.25
N LYS A 65 -3.85 -8.91 -10.04
CA LYS A 65 -3.84 -10.33 -9.64
C LYS A 65 -4.74 -11.16 -10.56
N GLU A 66 -5.94 -10.69 -10.85
CA GLU A 66 -6.86 -11.39 -11.76
C GLU A 66 -6.31 -11.44 -13.19
N VAL A 67 -5.75 -10.33 -13.70
CA VAL A 67 -5.10 -10.30 -15.02
C VAL A 67 -3.93 -11.30 -15.10
N LEU A 68 -3.11 -11.42 -14.04
CA LEU A 68 -1.98 -12.35 -14.02
C LEU A 68 -2.43 -13.81 -13.97
N LYS A 69 -3.48 -14.13 -13.21
CA LYS A 69 -4.10 -15.47 -13.20
C LYS A 69 -4.61 -15.85 -14.58
N GLU A 70 -5.32 -14.93 -15.25
CA GLU A 70 -5.83 -15.16 -16.60
C GLU A 70 -4.70 -15.32 -17.61
N LYS A 71 -3.71 -14.43 -17.60
CA LYS A 71 -2.53 -14.52 -18.49
C LYS A 71 -1.81 -15.85 -18.36
N ARG A 72 -1.57 -16.30 -17.12
CA ARG A 72 -0.95 -17.60 -16.86
C ARG A 72 -1.74 -18.74 -17.49
N GLN A 73 -3.06 -18.76 -17.31
CA GLN A 73 -3.92 -19.78 -17.91
C GLN A 73 -3.90 -19.72 -19.45
N GLN A 74 -3.98 -18.52 -20.02
CA GLN A 74 -3.94 -18.32 -21.47
C GLN A 74 -2.64 -18.83 -22.08
N PHE A 75 -1.49 -18.54 -21.47
CA PHE A 75 -0.20 -18.98 -21.97
C PHE A 75 -0.03 -20.51 -21.91
N TYR A 76 -0.47 -21.15 -20.83
CA TYR A 76 -0.48 -22.61 -20.80
C TYR A 76 -1.45 -23.23 -21.80
N HIS A 77 -2.60 -22.60 -22.05
CA HIS A 77 -3.53 -23.06 -23.08
C HIS A 77 -2.94 -22.90 -24.49
N GLN A 78 -2.17 -21.84 -24.75
CA GLN A 78 -1.43 -21.70 -26.00
C GLN A 78 -0.37 -22.79 -26.16
N ALA A 79 0.40 -23.09 -25.11
CA ALA A 79 1.37 -24.19 -25.10
C ALA A 79 0.70 -25.56 -25.37
N GLU A 80 -0.43 -25.83 -24.73
CA GLU A 80 -1.26 -27.01 -24.96
C GLU A 80 -1.73 -27.10 -26.41
N THR A 81 -2.22 -25.98 -26.97
CA THR A 81 -2.69 -25.93 -28.36
C THR A 81 -1.57 -26.26 -29.36
N PHE A 82 -0.34 -25.81 -29.10
CA PHE A 82 0.81 -26.18 -29.94
C PHE A 82 1.11 -27.68 -29.84
N LEU A 83 1.09 -28.23 -28.63
CA LEU A 83 1.30 -29.66 -28.40
C LEU A 83 0.23 -30.51 -29.11
N GLU A 84 -1.04 -30.13 -28.99
CA GLU A 84 -2.16 -30.84 -29.61
C GLU A 84 -2.13 -30.83 -31.13
N LYS A 85 -1.68 -29.74 -31.74
CA LYS A 85 -1.65 -29.59 -33.21
C LYS A 85 -0.43 -30.23 -33.84
N GLU A 86 0.74 -30.06 -33.22
CA GLU A 86 2.01 -30.33 -33.89
C GLU A 86 2.76 -31.53 -33.35
N VAL A 87 2.53 -31.90 -32.08
CA VAL A 87 3.30 -32.94 -31.38
C VAL A 87 2.46 -34.19 -31.16
N PHE A 88 1.33 -34.09 -30.45
CA PHE A 88 0.47 -35.22 -30.09
C PHE A 88 -0.01 -36.08 -31.29
N PRO A 89 -0.31 -35.52 -32.48
CA PRO A 89 -0.70 -36.35 -33.63
C PRO A 89 0.40 -37.29 -34.14
N LYS A 90 1.66 -37.06 -33.74
CA LYS A 90 2.83 -37.85 -34.16
C LYS A 90 3.30 -38.82 -33.07
N LEU A 91 2.62 -38.84 -31.92
CA LEU A 91 2.96 -39.69 -30.77
C LEU A 91 2.07 -40.90 -30.66
N ASP A 92 2.58 -41.95 -30.02
CA ASP A 92 1.75 -43.03 -29.51
C ASP A 92 0.86 -42.53 -28.36
N SER A 93 -0.26 -43.20 -28.13
CA SER A 93 -1.25 -42.74 -27.14
C SER A 93 -0.73 -42.73 -25.71
N ILE A 94 0.26 -43.57 -25.38
CA ILE A 94 0.80 -43.68 -24.02
C ILE A 94 1.68 -42.46 -23.75
N THR A 95 2.61 -42.15 -24.66
CA THR A 95 3.49 -40.97 -24.55
C THR A 95 2.68 -39.67 -24.58
N ALA A 96 1.68 -39.56 -25.45
CA ALA A 96 0.80 -38.40 -25.50
C ALA A 96 0.03 -38.20 -24.19
N SER A 97 -0.53 -39.27 -23.61
CA SER A 97 -1.25 -39.21 -22.33
C SER A 97 -0.34 -38.77 -21.18
N LYS A 98 0.91 -39.25 -21.16
CA LYS A 98 1.89 -38.86 -20.13
C LYS A 98 2.20 -37.36 -20.18
N LEU A 99 2.47 -36.82 -21.37
CA LEU A 99 2.73 -35.38 -21.55
C LEU A 99 1.52 -34.53 -21.20
N GLN A 100 0.31 -34.97 -21.55
CA GLN A 100 -0.92 -34.28 -21.15
C GLN A 100 -1.09 -34.23 -19.62
N GLU A 101 -0.74 -35.31 -18.92
CA GLU A 101 -0.82 -35.34 -17.45
C GLU A 101 0.23 -34.42 -16.81
N GLU A 102 1.46 -34.39 -17.33
CA GLU A 102 2.52 -33.48 -16.87
C GLU A 102 2.12 -32.02 -17.09
N LEU A 103 1.56 -31.69 -18.26
CA LEU A 103 1.05 -30.36 -18.57
C LEU A 103 -0.13 -29.97 -17.65
N LYS A 104 -1.04 -30.89 -17.36
CA LYS A 104 -2.16 -30.64 -16.44
C LYS A 104 -1.66 -30.29 -15.03
N LYS A 105 -0.57 -30.92 -14.58
CA LYS A 105 0.09 -30.60 -13.31
C LYS A 105 0.69 -29.20 -13.32
N LEU A 106 1.31 -28.77 -14.43
CA LEU A 106 1.84 -27.41 -14.61
C LEU A 106 0.74 -26.34 -14.60
N LYS A 107 -0.41 -26.62 -15.21
CA LYS A 107 -1.58 -25.72 -15.25
C LYS A 107 -2.24 -25.51 -13.88
N GLY A 108 -1.99 -26.40 -12.91
CA GLY A 108 -2.53 -26.28 -11.55
C GLY A 108 -2.06 -25.02 -10.82
N GLN A 109 -2.63 -24.76 -9.65
CA GLN A 109 -2.07 -23.76 -8.73
C GLN A 109 -0.81 -24.35 -8.08
N ILE A 110 0.33 -23.75 -8.38
CA ILE A 110 1.65 -24.18 -7.90
C ILE A 110 2.51 -22.95 -7.60
N GLU A 111 3.42 -23.08 -6.65
CA GLU A 111 4.38 -22.03 -6.33
C GLU A 111 5.36 -21.81 -7.50
N PRO A 112 5.83 -20.58 -7.77
CA PRO A 112 6.74 -20.29 -8.87
C PRO A 112 8.02 -21.14 -8.89
N GLU A 113 8.57 -21.48 -7.71
CA GLU A 113 9.78 -22.31 -7.60
C GLU A 113 9.51 -23.79 -7.93
N GLU A 114 8.29 -24.26 -7.67
CA GLU A 114 7.86 -25.59 -8.07
C GLU A 114 7.51 -25.63 -9.55
N GLU A 115 6.87 -24.58 -10.06
CA GLU A 115 6.56 -24.39 -11.47
C GLU A 115 7.82 -24.43 -12.34
N GLN A 116 8.88 -23.71 -11.95
CA GLN A 116 10.16 -23.74 -12.65
C GLN A 116 10.69 -25.17 -12.79
N ARG A 117 10.78 -25.91 -11.67
CA ARG A 117 11.31 -27.28 -11.67
C ARG A 117 10.49 -28.22 -12.55
N ARG A 118 9.16 -28.10 -12.49
CA ARG A 118 8.26 -28.89 -13.33
C ARG A 118 8.36 -28.51 -14.80
N LYS A 119 8.53 -27.22 -15.10
CA LYS A 119 8.70 -26.70 -16.47
C LYS A 119 9.99 -27.26 -17.08
N ASP A 120 11.10 -27.15 -16.36
CA ASP A 120 12.40 -27.60 -16.85
C ASP A 120 12.39 -29.10 -17.16
N SER A 121 11.82 -29.89 -16.25
CA SER A 121 11.61 -31.33 -16.45
C SER A 121 10.70 -31.64 -17.65
N PHE A 122 9.61 -30.87 -17.81
CA PHE A 122 8.70 -31.04 -18.95
C PHE A 122 9.36 -30.69 -20.29
N ILE A 123 10.11 -29.59 -20.36
CA ILE A 123 10.80 -29.14 -21.58
C ILE A 123 11.91 -30.12 -21.96
N GLU A 124 12.64 -30.68 -20.99
CA GLU A 124 13.63 -31.72 -21.23
C GLU A 124 12.99 -32.98 -21.85
N ASN A 125 11.90 -33.49 -21.25
CA ASN A 125 11.13 -34.60 -21.80
C ASN A 125 10.59 -34.30 -23.20
N LEU A 126 10.05 -33.09 -23.40
CA LEU A 126 9.50 -32.67 -24.69
C LEU A 126 10.59 -32.58 -25.76
N HIS A 127 11.80 -32.16 -25.41
CA HIS A 127 12.93 -32.10 -26.33
C HIS A 127 13.32 -33.50 -26.85
N GLU A 128 13.30 -34.53 -26.01
CA GLU A 128 13.54 -35.92 -26.45
C GLU A 128 12.46 -36.38 -27.43
N VAL A 129 11.21 -36.06 -27.13
CA VAL A 129 10.04 -36.43 -27.92
C VAL A 129 10.01 -35.72 -29.28
N VAL A 130 10.31 -34.42 -29.30
CA VAL A 130 10.38 -33.59 -30.52
C VAL A 130 11.48 -34.12 -31.46
N ARG A 131 12.66 -34.48 -30.92
CA ARG A 131 13.73 -35.13 -31.69
C ARG A 131 13.30 -36.48 -32.28
N ALA A 132 12.63 -37.31 -31.48
CA ALA A 132 12.19 -38.63 -31.93
C ALA A 132 11.10 -38.57 -33.02
N THR A 133 10.22 -37.56 -32.97
CA THR A 133 9.12 -37.39 -33.93
C THR A 133 9.46 -36.57 -35.16
N GLY A 134 10.66 -35.97 -35.22
CA GLY A 134 11.03 -35.02 -36.27
C GLY A 134 10.16 -33.76 -36.28
N SER A 135 9.48 -33.46 -35.16
CA SER A 135 8.76 -32.21 -35.00
C SER A 135 9.78 -31.06 -34.97
N GLY A 136 9.55 -30.00 -35.72
CA GLY A 136 10.54 -28.94 -35.87
C GLY A 136 10.92 -28.28 -34.55
N GLU A 137 12.21 -28.00 -34.36
CA GLU A 137 12.79 -27.39 -33.15
C GLU A 137 12.18 -26.02 -32.80
N ASN A 138 11.60 -25.35 -33.81
CA ASN A 138 10.80 -24.13 -33.65
C ASN A 138 9.58 -24.33 -32.72
N ILE A 139 8.91 -25.48 -32.78
CA ILE A 139 7.74 -25.76 -31.93
C ILE A 139 8.15 -25.85 -30.46
N LEU A 140 9.29 -26.47 -30.17
CA LEU A 140 9.84 -26.55 -28.82
C LEU A 140 10.12 -25.14 -28.26
N LEU A 141 10.75 -24.27 -29.05
CA LEU A 141 11.01 -22.88 -28.66
C LEU A 141 9.72 -22.09 -28.41
N GLN A 142 8.69 -22.29 -29.22
CA GLN A 142 7.39 -21.63 -29.02
C GLN A 142 6.72 -22.09 -27.72
N ILE A 143 6.75 -23.40 -27.43
CA ILE A 143 6.16 -23.95 -26.21
C ILE A 143 6.90 -23.45 -24.98
N ASP A 144 8.24 -23.51 -24.97
CA ASP A 144 9.05 -23.01 -23.86
C ASP A 144 8.82 -21.52 -23.62
N ALA A 145 8.79 -20.71 -24.68
CA ALA A 145 8.50 -19.28 -24.55
C ALA A 145 7.12 -19.01 -23.92
N ARG A 146 6.07 -19.77 -24.27
CA ARG A 146 4.74 -19.62 -23.63
C ARG A 146 4.76 -20.06 -22.18
N MET A 147 5.45 -21.15 -21.86
CA MET A 147 5.56 -21.60 -20.46
C MET A 147 6.37 -20.60 -19.61
N GLU A 148 7.38 -19.96 -20.18
CA GLU A 148 8.14 -18.91 -19.50
C GLU A 148 7.29 -17.67 -19.19
N GLU A 149 6.46 -17.23 -20.14
CA GLU A 149 5.51 -16.14 -19.91
C GLU A 149 4.45 -16.48 -18.84
N ALA A 150 4.00 -17.74 -18.79
CA ALA A 150 3.10 -18.21 -17.74
C ALA A 150 3.78 -18.15 -16.36
N ARG A 151 5.04 -18.59 -16.29
CA ARG A 151 5.87 -18.57 -15.08
C ARG A 151 6.16 -17.13 -14.61
N ASN A 152 6.52 -16.23 -15.52
CA ASN A 152 6.71 -14.81 -15.20
C ASN A 152 5.45 -14.19 -14.59
N SER A 153 4.27 -14.55 -15.13
CA SER A 153 3.00 -14.10 -14.57
C SER A 153 2.75 -14.62 -13.14
N ASN A 154 3.15 -15.86 -12.85
CA ASN A 154 3.03 -16.45 -11.51
C ASN A 154 4.03 -15.84 -10.51
N GLN A 155 5.25 -15.55 -10.98
CA GLN A 155 6.27 -14.87 -10.19
C GLN A 155 5.82 -13.46 -9.78
N GLU A 156 5.30 -12.68 -10.73
CA GLU A 156 4.76 -11.35 -10.45
C GLU A 156 3.56 -11.42 -9.49
N LEU A 157 2.69 -12.44 -9.64
CA LEU A 157 1.56 -12.66 -8.73
C LEU A 157 2.03 -12.86 -7.27
N LYS A 158 3.11 -13.65 -7.08
CA LYS A 158 3.70 -13.88 -5.76
C LYS A 158 4.27 -12.59 -5.15
N GLU A 159 4.95 -11.77 -5.95
CA GLU A 159 5.51 -10.49 -5.52
C GLU A 159 4.41 -9.51 -5.08
N ILE A 160 3.28 -9.47 -5.80
CA ILE A 160 2.12 -8.65 -5.41
C ILE A 160 1.54 -9.12 -4.08
N ILE A 161 1.34 -10.43 -3.90
CA ILE A 161 0.81 -10.99 -2.64
C ILE A 161 1.73 -10.67 -1.46
N GLN A 162 3.05 -10.72 -1.65
CA GLN A 162 4.00 -10.35 -0.60
C GLN A 162 3.95 -8.86 -0.28
N SER A 163 3.85 -8.01 -1.30
CA SER A 163 3.75 -6.55 -1.14
C SER A 163 2.45 -6.15 -0.41
N GLU A 164 1.34 -6.82 -0.69
CA GLU A 164 0.06 -6.59 0.00
C GLU A 164 0.13 -6.91 1.50
N LYS A 165 0.84 -7.98 1.88
CA LYS A 165 1.04 -8.31 3.31
C LYS A 165 1.74 -7.17 4.05
N GLN A 166 2.79 -6.61 3.46
CA GLN A 166 3.51 -5.48 4.05
C GLN A 166 2.61 -4.25 4.22
N LEU A 167 1.74 -3.98 3.24
CA LEU A 167 0.80 -2.85 3.30
C LEU A 167 -0.29 -3.01 4.37
N VAL A 168 -0.67 -4.24 4.72
CA VAL A 168 -1.65 -4.49 5.80
C VAL A 168 -1.03 -4.16 7.16
N GLU A 169 0.22 -4.58 7.39
CA GLU A 169 0.94 -4.28 8.64
C GLU A 169 1.15 -2.77 8.84
N ASP A 170 1.45 -2.04 7.77
CA ASP A 170 1.64 -0.59 7.83
C ASP A 170 0.33 0.18 8.10
N ASP A 171 -0.82 -0.30 7.62
CA ASP A 171 -2.12 0.37 7.77
C ASP A 171 -2.62 0.41 9.22
N ASP A 172 -2.43 -0.68 9.97
CA ASP A 172 -2.91 -0.79 11.36
C ASP A 172 -2.18 0.22 12.27
N SER A 173 -0.88 0.42 12.05
CA SER A 173 -0.08 1.39 12.80
C SER A 173 -0.54 2.84 12.56
N LYS A 174 -0.88 3.17 11.30
CA LYS A 174 -1.32 4.51 10.89
C LYS A 174 -2.71 4.87 11.43
N ASN A 175 -3.62 3.91 11.53
CA ASN A 175 -4.97 4.14 12.05
C ASN A 175 -4.98 4.61 13.51
N GLU A 176 -4.10 4.05 14.35
CA GLU A 176 -4.00 4.47 15.76
C GLU A 176 -3.47 5.91 15.85
N GLU A 177 -2.44 6.26 15.07
CA GLU A 177 -1.85 7.60 15.02
C GLU A 177 -2.86 8.67 14.55
N ILE A 178 -3.69 8.35 13.55
CA ILE A 178 -4.76 9.24 13.06
C ILE A 178 -5.80 9.49 14.14
N SER A 179 -6.21 8.45 14.87
CA SER A 179 -7.21 8.59 15.92
C SER A 179 -6.75 9.54 17.03
N LYS A 180 -5.48 9.42 17.42
CA LYS A 180 -4.82 10.32 18.40
C LYS A 180 -4.74 11.74 17.84
N SER A 181 -4.26 11.89 16.61
CA SER A 181 -4.11 13.19 15.94
C SER A 181 -5.45 13.92 15.79
N ARG A 182 -6.52 13.23 15.38
CA ARG A 182 -7.88 13.83 15.32
C ARG A 182 -8.38 14.29 16.68
N SER A 183 -8.10 13.52 17.73
CA SER A 183 -8.49 13.90 19.10
C SER A 183 -7.72 15.16 19.57
N GLN A 184 -6.44 15.26 19.24
CA GLN A 184 -5.60 16.43 19.53
C GLN A 184 -6.07 17.65 18.73
N HIS A 185 -6.39 17.48 17.45
CA HIS A 185 -6.91 18.53 16.57
C HIS A 185 -8.18 19.16 17.14
N LYS A 186 -9.14 18.33 17.57
CA LYS A 186 -10.37 18.79 18.22
C LYS A 186 -10.10 19.56 19.52
N ARG A 187 -9.14 19.09 20.34
CA ARG A 187 -8.76 19.76 21.58
C ARG A 187 -8.11 21.12 21.31
N LEU A 188 -7.21 21.22 20.34
CA LEU A 188 -6.55 22.48 19.94
C LEU A 188 -7.56 23.48 19.39
N SER A 189 -8.47 23.05 18.50
CA SER A 189 -9.54 23.91 18.00
C SER A 189 -10.39 24.51 19.14
N THR A 190 -10.71 23.70 20.14
CA THR A 190 -11.45 24.17 21.34
C THR A 190 -10.63 25.17 22.16
N LYS A 191 -9.33 24.91 22.36
CA LYS A 191 -8.43 25.83 23.09
C LYS A 191 -8.27 27.17 22.38
N ILE A 192 -8.10 27.16 21.06
CA ILE A 192 -8.01 28.38 20.23
C ILE A 192 -9.27 29.21 20.46
N LYS A 193 -10.45 28.62 20.25
CA LYS A 193 -11.73 29.31 20.46
C LYS A 193 -11.86 29.90 21.87
N ASN A 194 -11.49 29.14 22.91
CA ASN A 194 -11.53 29.62 24.29
C ASN A 194 -10.57 30.81 24.52
N HIS A 195 -9.39 30.81 23.88
CA HIS A 195 -8.45 31.92 23.96
C HIS A 195 -8.89 33.14 23.16
N GLU A 196 -9.54 32.96 22.01
CA GLU A 196 -10.18 34.07 21.26
C GLU A 196 -11.28 34.74 22.08
N GLU A 197 -12.15 33.94 22.70
CA GLU A 197 -13.23 34.44 23.56
C GLU A 197 -12.67 35.18 24.80
N ALA A 198 -11.64 34.61 25.45
CA ALA A 198 -10.99 35.25 26.58
C ALA A 198 -10.27 36.55 26.19
N LEU A 199 -9.56 36.56 25.06
CA LEU A 199 -8.90 37.75 24.54
C LEU A 199 -9.90 38.88 24.30
N ASN A 200 -11.01 38.58 23.62
CA ASN A 200 -12.09 39.54 23.39
C ASN A 200 -12.70 40.08 24.70
N TYR A 201 -12.84 39.24 25.72
CA TYR A 201 -13.30 39.67 27.03
C TYR A 201 -12.31 40.64 27.71
N TRP A 202 -11.03 40.29 27.78
CA TRP A 202 -10.01 41.12 28.43
C TRP A 202 -9.73 42.42 27.66
N GLU A 203 -9.76 42.40 26.34
CA GLU A 203 -9.63 43.60 25.51
C GLU A 203 -10.79 44.58 25.72
N LYS A 204 -12.01 44.09 25.98
CA LYS A 204 -13.16 44.94 26.34
C LYS A 204 -13.03 45.59 27.72
N LEU A 205 -12.34 44.95 28.66
CA LEU A 205 -12.08 45.51 29.99
C LEU A 205 -10.90 46.48 30.01
N LYS A 206 -10.06 46.46 28.96
CA LYS A 206 -8.95 47.39 28.76
C LYS A 206 -9.42 48.75 28.20
N ALA A 207 -10.62 48.80 27.62
CA ALA A 207 -11.23 49.97 26.99
C ALA A 207 -12.09 50.77 27.99
#